data_AF-A0ABF7R028-F1
#
_entry.id   AF-A0ABF7R028-F1
#
_cell.length_a   1.000
_cell.length_b   1.000
_cell.length_c   1.000
_cell.angle_alpha   90.00
_cell.angle_beta   90.00
_cell.angle_gamma   90.00
#
_symmetry.space_group_name_H-M   'P 1'
#
loop_
_entity.id
_entity.type
_entity.pdbx_description
1 polymer ?
#
loop_
_entity_poly.entity_id
_entity_poly.type
_entity_poly.pdbx_seq_one_letter_code
_entity_poly.pdbx_strand_id
1 'polypeptide(L)'
;MQSVLERLKDKKLEIKDKVKSRGLFTKIEEIDNKTIYHTKVMNDLYTFGVHRRQNNKFFIAFRGLFNQEKISTINLFSIKGDDKFLGICYGYRKPVQNIITKYEENGVIRSYTFSKVYYIEFRFKKGSVFCYIKGISRLIKQEKSETQYSQFLLELIINLEEQVYKFYGKKLPEGGIITKWIEKNLK
;
A
#
# COMPACT_ATOMS: atom_id res chain seq x y z
N MET A 1 21.95 10.82 -30.66
CA MET A 1 21.45 9.68 -29.85
C MET A 1 21.86 9.78 -28.37
N GLN A 2 23.08 10.25 -28.05
CA GLN A 2 23.54 10.52 -26.66
C GLN A 2 22.66 11.50 -25.86
N SER A 3 22.21 12.60 -26.47
CA SER A 3 21.41 13.63 -25.77
C SER A 3 20.03 13.17 -25.28
N VAL A 4 19.43 12.18 -25.93
CA VAL A 4 18.15 11.58 -25.49
C VAL A 4 18.39 10.65 -24.31
N LEU A 5 19.50 9.90 -24.32
CA LEU A 5 19.89 8.97 -23.26
C LEU A 5 20.27 9.71 -21.97
N GLU A 6 20.98 10.84 -22.07
CA GLU A 6 21.26 11.72 -20.94
C GLU A 6 19.98 12.32 -20.35
N ARG A 7 19.10 12.89 -21.19
CA ARG A 7 17.80 13.40 -20.75
C ARG A 7 16.95 12.34 -20.03
N LEU A 8 17.00 11.08 -20.46
CA LEU A 8 16.30 9.97 -19.79
C LEU A 8 16.92 9.61 -18.44
N LYS A 9 18.25 9.66 -18.32
CA LYS A 9 18.96 9.45 -17.05
C LYS A 9 18.67 10.57 -16.06
N ASP A 10 18.71 11.82 -16.50
CA ASP A 10 18.40 12.99 -15.66
C ASP A 10 16.95 12.95 -15.17
N LYS A 11 16.02 12.59 -16.06
CA LYS A 11 14.61 12.43 -15.69
C LYS A 11 14.39 11.27 -14.72
N LYS A 12 15.15 10.18 -14.83
CA LYS A 12 15.14 9.06 -13.87
C LYS A 12 15.63 9.52 -12.49
N LEU A 13 16.70 10.32 -12.43
CA LEU A 13 17.24 10.91 -11.20
C LEU A 13 16.25 11.90 -10.58
N GLU A 14 15.68 12.81 -11.37
CA GLU A 14 14.70 13.79 -10.92
C GLU A 14 13.44 13.11 -10.34
N ILE A 15 12.98 12.01 -10.94
CA ILE A 15 11.88 11.20 -10.40
C ILE A 15 12.30 10.55 -9.08
N LYS A 16 13.51 9.99 -8.99
CA LYS A 16 14.02 9.38 -7.75
C LYS A 16 14.08 10.39 -6.61
N ASP A 17 14.50 11.62 -6.90
CA ASP A 17 14.57 12.70 -5.91
C ASP A 17 13.18 13.25 -5.56
N LYS A 18 12.25 13.38 -6.53
CA LYS A 18 10.84 13.73 -6.26
C LYS A 18 10.11 12.67 -5.42
N VAL A 19 10.42 11.39 -5.64
CA VAL A 19 9.84 10.29 -4.85
C VAL A 19 10.39 10.30 -3.42
N LYS A 20 11.69 10.58 -3.25
CA LYS A 20 12.29 10.83 -1.93
C LYS A 20 11.70 12.07 -1.25
N SER A 21 11.50 13.17 -1.98
CA SER A 21 11.02 14.45 -1.41
C SER A 21 9.52 14.45 -1.08
N ARG A 22 8.69 13.66 -1.77
CA ARG A 22 7.26 13.48 -1.42
C ARG A 22 7.07 12.59 -0.17
N GLY A 23 8.12 11.91 0.28
CA GLY A 23 8.17 11.22 1.56
C GLY A 23 7.21 10.05 1.73
N LEU A 24 6.42 9.63 0.73
CA LEU A 24 5.47 8.53 0.90
C LEU A 24 6.17 7.17 0.91
N PHE A 25 7.22 7.01 0.12
CA PHE A 25 8.01 5.79 0.04
C PHE A 25 9.20 5.88 0.99
N THR A 26 9.32 4.89 1.86
CA THR A 26 10.41 4.75 2.85
C THR A 26 11.61 4.05 2.26
N LYS A 27 11.37 3.13 1.32
CA LYS A 27 12.40 2.33 0.68
C LYS A 27 12.00 2.00 -0.76
N ILE A 28 12.99 1.97 -1.64
CA ILE A 28 12.87 1.45 -3.00
C ILE A 28 14.02 0.46 -3.16
N GLU A 29 13.69 -0.77 -3.50
CA GLU A 29 14.64 -1.87 -3.69
C GLU A 29 14.62 -2.31 -5.15
N GLU A 30 15.74 -2.83 -5.63
CA GLU A 30 15.84 -3.49 -6.93
C GLU A 30 16.34 -4.91 -6.66
N ILE A 31 15.49 -5.90 -6.91
CA ILE A 31 15.76 -7.32 -6.67
C ILE A 31 15.41 -8.07 -7.94
N ASP A 32 16.36 -8.81 -8.51
CA ASP A 32 16.16 -9.61 -9.74
C ASP A 32 15.53 -8.81 -10.90
N ASN A 33 16.03 -7.59 -11.15
CA ASN A 33 15.49 -6.63 -12.13
C ASN A 33 14.03 -6.22 -11.90
N LYS A 34 13.50 -6.44 -10.69
CA LYS A 34 12.19 -5.92 -10.25
C LYS A 34 12.37 -4.77 -9.30
N THR A 35 11.64 -3.68 -9.54
CA THR A 35 11.63 -2.55 -8.61
C THR A 35 10.53 -2.72 -7.59
N ILE A 36 10.88 -2.72 -6.31
CA ILE A 36 9.96 -2.87 -5.20
C ILE A 36 9.88 -1.56 -4.43
N TYR A 37 8.66 -1.06 -4.27
CA TYR A 37 8.39 0.20 -3.57
C TYR A 37 7.74 -0.08 -2.23
N HIS A 38 8.24 0.54 -1.17
CA HIS A 38 7.74 0.39 0.19
C HIS A 38 7.22 1.72 0.70
N THR A 39 5.94 1.81 1.04
CA THR A 39 5.38 3.03 1.63
C THR A 39 5.84 3.22 3.08
N LYS A 40 5.56 4.40 3.66
CA LYS A 40 5.43 4.57 5.11
C LYS A 40 4.27 3.70 5.61
N VAL A 41 4.30 3.36 6.89
CA VAL A 41 3.13 2.76 7.54
C VAL A 41 2.04 3.81 7.66
N MET A 42 0.84 3.45 7.22
CA MET A 42 -0.37 4.25 7.27
C MET A 42 -1.32 3.70 8.34
N ASN A 43 -2.26 4.53 8.79
CA ASN A 43 -3.28 4.06 9.72
C ASN A 43 -4.26 3.13 9.01
N ASP A 44 -4.96 3.65 8.01
CA ASP A 44 -5.98 2.94 7.24
C ASP A 44 -6.18 3.52 5.82
N LEU A 45 -7.03 2.84 5.06
CA LEU A 45 -7.47 3.24 3.73
C LEU A 45 -8.54 4.34 3.86
N TYR A 46 -8.41 5.41 3.06
CA TYR A 46 -9.36 6.52 3.06
C TYR A 46 -10.33 6.43 1.87
N THR A 47 -9.79 6.50 0.65
CA THR A 47 -10.57 6.40 -0.59
C THR A 47 -9.66 6.04 -1.76
N PHE A 48 -10.24 5.62 -2.88
CA PHE A 48 -9.51 5.17 -4.06
C PHE A 48 -10.42 5.25 -5.29
N GLY A 49 -9.81 5.16 -6.46
CA GLY A 49 -10.55 5.05 -7.71
C GLY A 49 -9.74 5.44 -8.93
N VAL A 50 -10.38 5.32 -10.09
CA VAL A 50 -9.81 5.81 -11.35
C VAL A 50 -9.92 7.33 -11.40
N HIS A 51 -8.82 8.00 -11.74
CA HIS A 51 -8.82 9.45 -11.83
C HIS A 51 -9.74 9.92 -12.97
N ARG A 52 -10.78 10.72 -12.67
CA ARG A 52 -11.84 11.10 -13.63
C ARG A 52 -11.31 11.65 -14.96
N ARG A 53 -10.26 12.48 -14.90
CA ARG A 53 -9.64 13.10 -16.08
C ARG A 53 -8.47 12.29 -16.68
N GLN A 54 -7.97 11.30 -15.93
CA GLN A 54 -6.75 10.56 -16.28
C GLN A 54 -7.00 9.08 -16.00
N ASN A 55 -7.78 8.46 -16.87
CA ASN A 55 -8.17 7.06 -16.81
C ASN A 55 -7.01 6.07 -16.85
N ASN A 56 -5.77 6.52 -17.09
CA ASN A 56 -4.55 5.74 -16.96
C ASN A 56 -3.97 5.71 -15.53
N LYS A 57 -4.65 6.30 -14.55
CA LYS A 57 -4.23 6.36 -13.15
C LYS A 57 -5.33 5.89 -12.23
N PHE A 58 -4.99 4.95 -11.36
CA PHE A 58 -5.79 4.53 -10.23
C PHE A 58 -5.15 5.07 -8.96
N PHE A 59 -5.80 6.00 -8.28
CA PHE A 59 -5.27 6.57 -7.04
C PHE A 59 -5.73 5.76 -5.84
N ILE A 60 -4.89 5.70 -4.82
CA ILE A 60 -5.22 5.11 -3.52
C ILE A 60 -4.75 6.08 -2.44
N ALA A 61 -5.68 6.55 -1.62
CA ALA A 61 -5.44 7.49 -0.54
C ALA A 61 -5.55 6.81 0.82
N PHE A 62 -4.63 7.16 1.72
CA PHE A 62 -4.49 6.60 3.05
C PHE A 62 -4.49 7.70 4.10
N ARG A 63 -5.00 7.40 5.29
CA ARG A 63 -4.84 8.26 6.47
C ARG A 63 -3.47 8.06 7.11
N GLY A 64 -2.84 9.16 7.51
CA GLY A 64 -1.54 9.13 8.18
C GLY A 64 -1.58 8.37 9.50
N LEU A 65 -0.46 7.75 9.86
CA LEU A 65 -0.36 6.89 11.05
C LEU A 65 -0.61 7.64 12.38
N PHE A 66 -0.07 8.85 12.52
CA PHE A 66 -0.15 9.64 13.75
C PHE A 66 -1.11 10.84 13.66
N ASN A 67 -1.40 11.30 12.44
CA ASN A 67 -2.39 12.33 12.16
C ASN A 67 -3.29 11.82 11.03
N GLN A 68 -4.54 11.54 11.38
CA GLN A 68 -5.54 10.97 10.45
C GLN A 68 -6.03 11.99 9.41
N GLU A 69 -5.92 13.29 9.70
CA GLU A 69 -6.24 14.38 8.75
C GLU A 69 -5.20 14.46 7.62
N LYS A 70 -3.98 13.97 7.88
CA LYS A 70 -2.93 13.93 6.88
C LYS A 70 -3.18 12.80 5.89
N ILE A 71 -3.71 13.13 4.72
CA ILE A 71 -3.95 12.18 3.63
C ILE A 71 -2.69 12.03 2.77
N SER A 72 -2.33 10.78 2.46
CA SER A 72 -1.24 10.44 1.54
C SER A 72 -1.75 9.57 0.40
N THR A 73 -1.31 9.84 -0.82
CA THR A 73 -1.85 9.18 -2.02
C THR A 73 -0.75 8.56 -2.87
N ILE A 74 -0.93 7.29 -3.27
CA ILE A 74 -0.18 6.67 -4.37
C ILE A 74 -1.03 6.65 -5.64
N ASN A 75 -0.35 6.49 -6.78
CA ASN A 75 -1.02 6.19 -8.04
C ASN A 75 -0.46 4.89 -8.60
N LEU A 76 -1.35 3.95 -8.88
CA LEU A 76 -1.10 2.82 -9.75
C LEU A 76 -1.37 3.27 -11.19
N PHE A 77 -0.48 2.94 -12.12
CA PHE A 77 -0.57 3.39 -13.51
C PHE A 77 -1.02 2.25 -14.41
N SER A 78 -1.58 2.61 -15.57
CA SER A 78 -1.79 1.66 -16.64
C SER A 78 -0.48 0.99 -17.05
N ILE A 79 -0.57 -0.30 -17.39
CA ILE A 79 0.58 -1.13 -17.73
C ILE A 79 1.13 -0.68 -19.10
N LYS A 80 2.45 -0.66 -19.24
CA LYS A 80 3.15 -0.34 -20.50
C LYS A 80 4.18 -1.41 -20.85
N GLY A 81 4.42 -1.62 -22.14
CA GLY A 81 5.40 -2.59 -22.63
C GLY A 81 5.02 -4.03 -22.25
N ASP A 82 6.01 -4.83 -21.85
CA ASP A 82 5.85 -6.24 -21.49
C ASP A 82 5.57 -6.49 -19.99
N ASP A 83 5.33 -5.43 -19.20
CA ASP A 83 4.91 -5.55 -17.80
C ASP A 83 3.47 -6.09 -17.72
N LYS A 84 3.07 -6.64 -16.56
CA LYS A 84 1.75 -7.22 -16.33
C LYS A 84 1.36 -7.12 -14.87
N PHE A 85 0.11 -6.75 -14.58
CA PHE A 85 -0.44 -6.89 -13.24
C PHE A 85 -0.63 -8.38 -12.91
N LEU A 86 -0.04 -8.84 -11.82
CA LEU A 86 -0.04 -10.23 -11.37
C LEU A 86 -1.04 -10.49 -10.22
N GLY A 87 -1.69 -9.45 -9.70
CA GLY A 87 -2.69 -9.54 -8.65
C GLY A 87 -2.28 -8.84 -7.35
N ILE A 88 -3.14 -8.97 -6.35
CA ILE A 88 -2.94 -8.43 -5.00
C ILE A 88 -2.49 -9.57 -4.07
N CYS A 89 -1.64 -9.25 -3.11
CA CYS A 89 -1.27 -10.15 -2.02
C CYS A 89 -1.33 -9.41 -0.67
N TYR A 90 -1.64 -10.13 0.40
CA TYR A 90 -1.61 -9.62 1.77
C TYR A 90 -0.59 -10.37 2.59
N GLY A 91 -0.05 -9.70 3.60
CA GLY A 91 0.85 -10.31 4.54
C GLY A 91 1.26 -9.38 5.65
N TYR A 92 2.22 -9.84 6.44
CA TYR A 92 2.88 -9.04 7.45
C TYR A 92 4.37 -9.33 7.45
N ARG A 93 5.17 -8.34 7.87
CA ARG A 93 6.62 -8.47 8.02
C ARG A 93 7.12 -7.59 9.14
N LYS A 94 8.39 -7.76 9.54
CA LYS A 94 9.04 -6.78 10.41
C LYS A 94 9.07 -5.41 9.70
N PRO A 95 8.86 -4.30 10.43
CA PRO A 95 8.94 -2.97 9.85
C PRO A 95 10.26 -2.74 9.15
N VAL A 96 10.22 -2.08 7.98
CA VAL A 96 11.41 -1.68 7.23
C VAL A 96 12.14 -0.54 7.95
N GLN A 97 11.42 0.24 8.77
CA GLN A 97 11.94 1.31 9.62
C GLN A 97 11.41 1.12 11.04
N ASN A 98 12.22 1.46 12.05
CA ASN A 98 11.76 1.46 13.44
C ASN A 98 10.70 2.55 13.63
N ILE A 99 9.45 2.12 13.82
CA ILE A 99 8.34 3.03 14.07
C ILE A 99 8.05 3.01 15.56
N ILE A 100 8.30 4.14 16.22
CA ILE A 100 8.03 4.35 17.64
C ILE A 100 6.72 5.11 17.75
N THR A 101 5.72 4.50 18.38
CA THR A 101 4.48 5.20 18.75
C THR A 101 4.60 5.61 20.20
N LYS A 102 4.37 6.89 20.49
CA LYS A 102 4.27 7.42 21.85
C LYS A 102 2.80 7.68 22.17
N TYR A 103 2.38 7.33 23.38
CA TYR A 103 1.05 7.64 23.90
C TYR A 103 1.16 7.92 25.39
N GLU A 104 0.25 8.73 25.92
CA GLU A 104 0.20 9.06 27.34
C GLU A 104 -0.81 8.16 28.03
N GLU A 105 -0.41 7.55 29.13
CA GLU A 105 -1.26 6.71 29.97
C GLU A 105 -1.00 7.09 31.43
N ASN A 106 -2.01 7.66 32.10
CA ASN A 106 -1.94 8.13 33.49
C ASN A 106 -0.76 9.10 33.76
N GLY A 107 -0.51 10.05 32.86
CA GLY A 107 0.58 11.04 33.00
C GLY A 107 1.98 10.49 32.67
N VAL A 108 2.10 9.22 32.27
CA VAL A 108 3.37 8.59 31.85
C VAL A 108 3.39 8.44 30.33
N ILE A 109 4.42 8.99 29.69
CA ILE A 109 4.66 8.78 28.26
C ILE A 109 5.17 7.35 28.06
N ARG A 110 4.33 6.51 27.48
CA ARG A 110 4.71 5.16 27.05
C ARG A 110 5.04 5.17 25.57
N SER A 111 6.01 4.34 25.19
CA SER A 111 6.36 4.14 23.79
C SER A 111 6.40 2.66 23.45
N TYR A 112 5.85 2.30 22.29
CA TYR A 112 5.98 0.95 21.75
C TYR A 112 6.47 0.97 20.31
N THR A 113 7.19 -0.08 19.95
CA THR A 113 7.62 -0.36 18.59
C THR A 113 6.73 -1.40 17.94
N PHE A 114 6.48 -1.28 16.65
CA PHE A 114 5.75 -2.31 15.91
C PHE A 114 6.62 -3.56 15.74
N SER A 115 6.20 -4.70 16.29
CA SER A 115 6.88 -5.99 16.05
C SER A 115 6.63 -6.51 14.64
N LYS A 116 5.47 -6.18 14.05
CA LYS A 116 5.04 -6.54 12.69
C LYS A 116 4.20 -5.41 12.09
N VAL A 117 4.29 -5.24 10.78
CA VAL A 117 3.45 -4.36 9.97
C VAL A 117 2.76 -5.16 8.88
N TYR A 118 1.50 -4.85 8.65
CA TYR A 118 0.65 -5.53 7.69
C TYR A 118 0.64 -4.73 6.39
N TYR A 119 0.45 -5.41 5.26
CA TYR A 119 0.52 -4.77 3.96
C TYR A 119 -0.48 -5.32 2.94
N ILE A 120 -0.77 -4.47 1.97
CA ILE A 120 -1.32 -4.83 0.66
C ILE A 120 -0.17 -4.70 -0.35
N GLU A 121 0.10 -5.75 -1.11
CA GLU A 121 1.08 -5.76 -2.19
C GLU A 121 0.36 -5.78 -3.53
N PHE A 122 0.61 -4.77 -4.36
CA PHE A 122 0.23 -4.78 -5.78
C PHE A 122 1.38 -5.33 -6.60
N ARG A 123 1.20 -6.52 -7.16
CA ARG A 123 2.27 -7.24 -7.86
C ARG A 123 2.21 -6.98 -9.35
N PHE A 124 3.37 -6.72 -9.93
CA PHE A 124 3.60 -6.56 -11.35
C PHE A 124 4.74 -7.50 -11.80
N LYS A 125 4.81 -7.79 -13.10
CA LYS A 125 5.90 -8.62 -13.65
C LYS A 125 7.25 -7.98 -13.39
N LYS A 126 7.34 -6.65 -13.49
CA LYS A 126 8.57 -5.86 -13.31
C LYS A 126 8.74 -5.21 -11.94
N GLY A 127 7.85 -5.46 -11.00
CA GLY A 127 7.93 -4.79 -9.70
C GLY A 127 6.77 -5.06 -8.77
N SER A 128 6.83 -4.46 -7.58
CA SER A 128 5.75 -4.54 -6.59
C SER A 128 5.62 -3.23 -5.83
N VAL A 129 4.41 -2.92 -5.37
CA VAL A 129 4.15 -1.79 -4.47
C VAL A 129 3.56 -2.32 -3.16
N PHE A 130 4.33 -2.23 -2.09
CA PHE A 130 3.94 -2.58 -0.72
C PHE A 130 3.36 -1.35 -0.02
N CYS A 131 2.07 -1.39 0.26
CA CYS A 131 1.35 -0.40 1.05
C CYS A 131 1.16 -0.94 2.46
N TYR A 132 1.86 -0.36 3.45
CA TYR A 132 1.75 -0.80 4.83
C TYR A 132 0.59 -0.11 5.54
N ILE A 133 -0.31 -0.90 6.13
CA ILE A 133 -1.54 -0.40 6.76
C ILE A 133 -1.70 -1.06 8.13
N LYS A 134 -1.71 -0.24 9.19
CA LYS A 134 -1.89 -0.69 10.57
C LYS A 134 -3.24 -1.38 10.78
N GLY A 135 -4.31 -0.81 10.23
CA GLY A 135 -5.69 -1.29 10.40
C GLY A 135 -5.90 -2.76 10.03
N ILE A 136 -5.16 -3.30 9.05
CA ILE A 136 -5.27 -4.70 8.61
C ILE A 136 -5.03 -5.68 9.77
N SER A 137 -4.20 -5.32 10.75
CA SER A 137 -3.94 -6.19 11.91
C SER A 137 -5.21 -6.54 12.70
N ARG A 138 -6.24 -5.70 12.64
CA ARG A 138 -7.50 -5.88 13.39
C ARG A 138 -8.42 -6.89 12.71
N LEU A 139 -8.25 -7.14 11.42
CA LEU A 139 -9.12 -8.04 10.65
C LEU A 139 -8.86 -9.52 10.98
N ILE A 140 -7.67 -9.84 11.48
CA ILE A 140 -7.26 -11.22 11.81
C ILE A 140 -7.35 -11.55 13.31
N LYS A 141 -7.94 -10.65 14.10
CA LYS A 141 -8.10 -10.79 15.54
C LYS A 141 -9.57 -11.06 15.83
N GLN A 142 -9.90 -12.25 16.32
CA GLN A 142 -11.29 -12.65 16.52
C GLN A 142 -12.06 -11.65 17.43
N GLU A 143 -11.40 -11.10 18.46
CA GLU A 143 -12.01 -10.14 19.37
C GLU A 143 -12.22 -8.74 18.77
N LYS A 144 -11.70 -8.47 17.58
CA LYS A 144 -11.79 -7.16 16.89
C LYS A 144 -12.45 -7.23 15.52
N SER A 145 -12.57 -8.41 14.90
CA SER A 145 -13.11 -8.58 13.55
C SER A 145 -14.56 -8.11 13.43
N GLU A 146 -15.36 -8.31 14.48
CA GLU A 146 -16.79 -7.95 14.51
C GLU A 146 -17.06 -6.47 14.83
N THR A 147 -16.02 -5.68 15.14
CA THR A 147 -16.23 -4.25 15.39
C THR A 147 -16.65 -3.53 14.11
N GLN A 148 -17.53 -2.51 14.24
CA GLN A 148 -17.98 -1.68 13.12
C GLN A 148 -16.81 -1.14 12.27
N TYR A 149 -15.73 -0.73 12.92
CA TYR A 149 -14.52 -0.27 12.24
C TYR A 149 -13.90 -1.36 11.35
N SER A 150 -13.78 -2.59 11.86
CA SER A 150 -13.17 -3.70 11.11
C SER A 150 -14.04 -4.13 9.94
N GLN A 151 -15.36 -4.16 10.12
CA GLN A 151 -16.32 -4.45 9.05
C GLN A 151 -16.23 -3.41 7.93
N PHE A 152 -16.24 -2.12 8.28
CA PHE A 152 -16.08 -1.03 7.32
C PHE A 152 -14.74 -1.07 6.59
N LEU A 153 -13.65 -1.34 7.30
CA LEU A 153 -12.33 -1.48 6.70
C LEU A 153 -12.27 -2.67 5.72
N LEU A 154 -12.87 -3.81 6.09
CA LEU A 154 -12.94 -4.99 5.24
C LEU A 154 -13.73 -4.69 3.95
N GLU A 155 -14.90 -4.06 4.07
CA GLU A 155 -15.72 -3.67 2.93
C GLU A 155 -14.96 -2.71 1.99
N LEU A 156 -14.26 -1.71 2.55
CA LEU A 156 -13.40 -0.82 1.77
C LEU A 156 -12.29 -1.57 1.02
N ILE A 157 -11.67 -2.57 1.64
CA ILE A 157 -10.60 -3.36 0.99
C ILE A 157 -11.18 -4.26 -0.09
N ILE A 158 -12.34 -4.89 0.12
CA ILE A 158 -13.03 -5.69 -0.90
C ILE A 158 -13.34 -4.83 -2.13
N ASN A 159 -13.92 -3.64 -1.91
CA ASN A 159 -14.19 -2.68 -2.97
C ASN A 159 -12.91 -2.23 -3.70
N LEU A 160 -11.80 -2.06 -2.97
CA LEU A 160 -10.49 -1.74 -3.56
C LEU A 160 -10.02 -2.86 -4.49
N GLU A 161 -10.10 -4.12 -4.06
CA GLU A 161 -9.72 -5.27 -4.88
C GLU A 161 -10.49 -5.31 -6.19
N GLU A 162 -11.81 -5.21 -6.11
CA GLU A 162 -12.69 -5.22 -7.28
C GLU A 162 -12.33 -4.12 -8.28
N GLN A 163 -12.16 -2.89 -7.79
CA GLN A 163 -11.85 -1.75 -8.64
C GLN A 163 -10.45 -1.81 -9.25
N VAL A 164 -9.44 -2.29 -8.51
CA VAL A 164 -8.08 -2.48 -9.03
C VAL A 164 -8.06 -3.58 -10.10
N TYR A 165 -8.74 -4.69 -9.86
CA TYR A 165 -8.86 -5.78 -10.85
C TYR A 165 -9.58 -5.30 -12.11
N LYS A 166 -10.68 -4.56 -11.97
CA LYS A 166 -11.40 -3.94 -13.09
C LYS A 166 -10.51 -2.96 -13.86
N PHE A 167 -9.76 -2.10 -13.16
CA PHE A 167 -8.83 -1.15 -13.76
C PHE A 167 -7.76 -1.84 -14.64
N TYR A 168 -7.28 -3.01 -14.22
CA TYR A 168 -6.31 -3.81 -14.97
C TYR A 168 -6.95 -4.83 -15.93
N GLY A 169 -8.27 -4.78 -16.14
CA GLY A 169 -8.98 -5.68 -17.05
C GLY A 169 -8.90 -7.16 -16.63
N LYS A 170 -8.85 -7.43 -15.32
CA LYS A 170 -8.76 -8.78 -14.75
C LYS A 170 -10.01 -9.16 -13.98
N LYS A 171 -10.31 -10.45 -13.95
CA LYS A 171 -11.34 -11.02 -13.06
C LYS A 171 -10.77 -11.23 -11.66
N LEU A 172 -11.45 -10.73 -10.64
CA LEU A 172 -11.12 -11.01 -9.24
C LEU A 172 -11.37 -12.50 -8.94
N PRO A 173 -10.48 -13.20 -8.21
CA PRO A 173 -10.74 -14.57 -7.79
C PRO A 173 -12.00 -14.65 -6.92
N GLU A 174 -12.75 -15.73 -7.08
CA GLU A 174 -13.95 -15.99 -6.27
C GLU A 174 -13.60 -16.01 -4.78
N GLY A 175 -14.49 -15.44 -3.96
CA GLY A 175 -14.31 -15.29 -2.52
C GLY A 175 -13.40 -14.12 -2.09
N GLY A 176 -12.80 -13.38 -3.01
CA GLY A 176 -11.92 -12.25 -2.70
C GLY A 176 -10.57 -12.68 -2.11
N ILE A 177 -9.57 -11.80 -2.17
CA ILE A 177 -8.21 -12.13 -1.76
C ILE A 177 -8.02 -11.85 -0.27
N ILE A 178 -8.54 -10.72 0.22
CA ILE A 178 -8.48 -10.35 1.63
C ILE A 178 -9.25 -11.34 2.52
N THR A 179 -10.44 -11.77 2.11
CA THR A 179 -11.29 -12.70 2.88
C THR A 179 -10.57 -14.03 3.08
N LYS A 180 -10.07 -14.62 2.00
CA LYS A 180 -9.27 -15.86 2.06
C LYS A 180 -8.00 -15.71 2.90
N TRP A 181 -7.37 -14.53 2.83
CA TRP A 181 -6.19 -14.26 3.66
C TRP A 181 -6.54 -14.15 5.14
N ILE A 182 -7.66 -13.51 5.49
CA ILE A 182 -8.15 -13.43 6.88
C ILE A 182 -8.47 -14.81 7.41
N GLU A 183 -9.26 -15.62 6.69
CA GLU A 183 -9.64 -16.98 7.10
C GLU A 183 -8.42 -17.84 7.45
N LYS A 184 -7.35 -17.75 6.63
CA LYS A 184 -6.10 -18.48 6.86
C LYS A 184 -5.29 -17.99 8.06
N ASN A 185 -5.47 -16.72 8.45
CA ASN A 185 -4.64 -16.06 9.47
C ASN A 185 -5.42 -15.67 10.73
N LEU A 186 -6.68 -16.09 10.83
CA LEU A 186 -7.53 -15.82 11.97
C LEU A 186 -6.89 -16.43 13.23
N LYS A 187 -6.83 -15.62 14.29
CA LYS A 187 -6.26 -15.98 15.58
C LYS A 187 -7.19 -15.57 16.70
#